data_AF-B5VP46-F1
#
_entry.id   AF-B5VP46-F1
#
_cell.length_a   1.000
_cell.length_b   1.000
_cell.length_c   1.000
_cell.angle_alpha   90.00
_cell.angle_beta   90.00
_cell.angle_gamma   90.00
#
_symmetry.space_group_name_H-M   'P 1'
#
loop_
_entity.id
_entity.type
_entity.pdbx_description
1 polymer ?
#
loop_
_entity_poly.entity_id
_entity_poly.type
_entity_poly.pdbx_seq_one_letter_code
_entity_poly.pdbx_strand_id
1 'polypeptide(L)'
;MVSAQVATELGQPIPLDTQHAVSVCFPTWKSVISYVEKDPKVLGCLKSGYPRFWIHPSIQKLRDILIEKYAKENETCFCFPSYRVAKRCREYVRRKCAHRNGKVRILQLATAKPINEEQKTWKRECKIAVVFVDGAYENILKQYWQYTGEIISSRLAEYVLHELFMVEKKSSPAEEKEYIEMRYGRNLNFAFADRAKELIKKRIATKVIDKDEHDEEENYHFLAGNQDEQDFQDTFLDSSLNEANHGEDHDGGISGEVDSQEEPHNGLVSTIPPEPIEMSTIEEEQSVEEDAGRCALRVCPERDVFLFPSGMASIFTAHRLLLQWDSLRLNRSRNGSDVTSSPPNKKTVIFGFPYADTLHVLQEFNETYFLGEGDESSMKELTKILHSGEQILAVFIETPSNPLLKMGNLLELKRLSELFGFFIIIDETVGGIVNIDGLPFADIVCSSLTKTFSGDSNVIGGSMVLNPQSRVYEFASRFMQLEDEYEDLLWCEDAIYLERNSRDFIARTIRINYSTEYLLDKILKPHVGEINYSRKSTTLI
;
A
#
# COMPACT_ATOMS: atom_id res chain seq x y z
N MET A 1 -28.59 -13.05 6.94
CA MET A 1 -27.92 -11.84 6.39
C MET A 1 -28.23 -10.68 7.33
N VAL A 2 -27.24 -10.12 8.01
CA VAL A 2 -27.41 -8.81 8.65
C VAL A 2 -27.41 -7.76 7.54
N SER A 3 -28.39 -6.86 7.53
CA SER A 3 -28.35 -5.71 6.61
C SER A 3 -27.21 -4.79 7.06
N ALA A 4 -26.11 -4.79 6.31
CA ALA A 4 -24.97 -3.92 6.59
C ALA A 4 -25.44 -2.47 6.50
N GLN A 5 -25.46 -1.76 7.64
CA GLN A 5 -25.92 -0.38 7.67
C GLN A 5 -24.97 0.47 6.82
N VAL A 6 -25.51 1.06 5.76
CA VAL A 6 -24.77 1.95 4.86
C VAL A 6 -24.75 3.35 5.49
N ALA A 7 -23.61 4.02 5.44
CA ALA A 7 -23.50 5.41 5.88
C ALA A 7 -24.35 6.33 4.98
N THR A 8 -25.32 7.03 5.55
CA THR A 8 -26.29 7.87 4.82
C THR A 8 -26.21 9.36 5.18
N GLU A 9 -25.57 9.73 6.30
CA GLU A 9 -25.41 11.14 6.69
C GLU A 9 -24.06 11.70 6.25
N LEU A 10 -24.04 13.00 5.92
CA LEU A 10 -22.83 13.73 5.59
C LEU A 10 -21.81 13.65 6.74
N GLY A 11 -20.60 13.19 6.44
CA GLY A 11 -19.51 13.12 7.40
C GLY A 11 -19.46 11.86 8.27
N GLN A 12 -20.39 10.90 8.11
CA GLN A 12 -20.28 9.57 8.71
C GLN A 12 -19.08 8.79 8.12
N PRO A 13 -18.36 7.99 8.93
CA PRO A 13 -17.29 7.13 8.42
C PRO A 13 -17.84 6.05 7.47
N ILE A 14 -16.99 5.60 6.54
CA ILE A 14 -17.24 4.40 5.72
C ILE A 14 -16.08 3.43 5.94
N PRO A 15 -16.33 2.22 6.49
CA PRO A 15 -17.62 1.69 6.95
C PRO A 15 -18.15 2.42 8.20
N LEU A 16 -19.43 2.23 8.53
CA LEU A 16 -20.01 2.79 9.75
C LEU A 16 -19.30 2.30 11.01
N ASP A 17 -19.29 3.16 12.02
CA ASP A 17 -18.70 2.98 13.37
C ASP A 17 -17.26 2.43 13.42
N THR A 18 -16.57 2.48 12.29
CA THR A 18 -15.21 1.98 12.14
C THR A 18 -14.22 3.07 12.54
N GLN A 19 -13.66 2.96 13.75
CA GLN A 19 -12.77 3.95 14.37
C GLN A 19 -11.61 4.42 13.45
N HIS A 20 -11.07 3.53 12.61
CA HIS A 20 -9.95 3.81 11.71
C HIS A 20 -10.37 3.94 10.23
N ALA A 21 -11.65 4.25 9.95
CA ALA A 21 -12.16 4.47 8.59
C ALA A 21 -11.38 5.58 7.86
N VAL A 22 -10.89 5.26 6.65
CA VAL A 22 -10.17 6.18 5.76
C VAL A 22 -11.07 6.77 4.66
N SER A 23 -12.37 6.51 4.73
CA SER A 23 -13.41 7.03 3.84
C SER A 23 -14.57 7.63 4.65
N VAL A 24 -15.38 8.47 4.01
CA VAL A 24 -16.43 9.28 4.64
C VAL A 24 -17.58 9.54 3.67
N CYS A 25 -18.82 9.56 4.16
CA CYS A 25 -20.02 9.70 3.33
C CYS A 25 -20.29 11.15 2.89
N PHE A 26 -20.53 11.32 1.59
CA PHE A 26 -21.07 12.52 0.96
C PHE A 26 -22.37 12.15 0.23
N PRO A 27 -23.54 12.16 0.90
CA PRO A 27 -24.77 11.53 0.39
C PRO A 27 -25.43 12.29 -0.78
N THR A 28 -24.89 13.43 -1.20
CA THR A 28 -25.40 14.19 -2.35
C THR A 28 -24.28 14.83 -3.16
N TRP A 29 -24.47 14.99 -4.47
CA TRP A 29 -23.53 15.73 -5.32
C TRP A 29 -23.27 17.16 -4.84
N LYS A 30 -24.30 17.82 -4.27
CA LYS A 30 -24.14 19.12 -3.63
C LYS A 30 -23.14 19.09 -2.46
N SER A 31 -23.17 18.05 -1.62
CA SER A 31 -22.18 17.91 -0.54
C SER A 31 -20.76 17.65 -1.03
N VAL A 32 -20.59 17.01 -2.20
CA VAL A 32 -19.28 16.87 -2.86
C VAL A 32 -18.78 18.22 -3.38
N ILE A 33 -19.63 18.99 -4.09
CA ILE A 33 -19.29 20.35 -4.55
C ILE A 33 -18.88 21.23 -3.37
N SER A 34 -19.72 21.33 -2.34
CA SER A 34 -19.45 22.21 -1.19
C SER A 34 -18.26 21.74 -0.33
N TYR A 35 -17.86 20.47 -0.39
CA TYR A 35 -16.57 20.01 0.16
C TYR A 35 -15.37 20.53 -0.66
N VAL A 36 -15.44 20.47 -2.00
CA VAL A 36 -14.40 21.01 -2.90
C VAL A 36 -14.29 22.53 -2.79
N GLU A 37 -15.42 23.23 -2.65
CA GLU A 37 -15.49 24.68 -2.38
C GLU A 37 -15.06 25.06 -0.94
N LYS A 38 -14.82 24.07 -0.07
CA LYS A 38 -14.40 24.23 1.33
C LYS A 38 -15.43 24.96 2.22
N ASP A 39 -16.72 24.71 2.03
CA ASP A 39 -17.78 25.22 2.91
C ASP A 39 -17.51 24.80 4.36
N PRO A 40 -17.31 25.75 5.31
CA PRO A 40 -17.06 25.44 6.71
C PRO A 40 -18.14 24.56 7.37
N LYS A 41 -19.39 24.59 6.87
CA LYS A 41 -20.47 23.73 7.36
C LYS A 41 -20.24 22.27 7.00
N VAL A 42 -19.84 22.01 5.74
CA VAL A 42 -19.55 20.65 5.26
C VAL A 42 -18.29 20.10 5.94
N LEU A 43 -17.24 20.94 6.04
CA LEU A 43 -16.00 20.56 6.73
C LEU A 43 -16.23 20.29 8.23
N GLY A 44 -17.13 21.04 8.88
CA GLY A 44 -17.50 20.83 10.28
C GLY A 44 -18.34 19.57 10.56
N CYS A 45 -18.92 18.94 9.54
CA CYS A 45 -19.65 17.67 9.69
C CYS A 45 -18.74 16.42 9.64
N LEU A 46 -17.50 16.53 9.16
CA LEU A 46 -16.63 15.38 8.89
C LEU A 46 -16.14 14.71 10.20
N LYS A 47 -16.65 13.51 10.50
CA LYS A 47 -16.20 12.67 11.63
C LYS A 47 -14.95 11.85 11.29
N SER A 48 -14.74 11.54 10.00
CA SER A 48 -13.49 11.02 9.46
C SER A 48 -13.20 11.60 8.06
N GLY A 49 -12.08 11.19 7.46
CA GLY A 49 -11.68 11.53 6.10
C GLY A 49 -10.38 10.83 5.70
N TYR A 50 -9.97 10.98 4.44
CA TYR A 50 -8.76 10.31 3.95
C TYR A 50 -7.48 10.87 4.62
N PRO A 51 -6.64 10.05 5.30
CA PRO A 51 -5.61 10.51 6.24
C PRO A 51 -4.59 11.54 5.74
N ARG A 52 -4.35 11.61 4.42
CA ARG A 52 -3.46 12.64 3.84
C ARG A 52 -4.11 14.02 3.79
N PHE A 53 -5.42 14.13 3.54
CA PHE A 53 -6.12 15.43 3.46
C PHE A 53 -6.65 15.90 4.80
N TRP A 54 -7.21 14.96 5.57
CA TRP A 54 -7.88 15.18 6.84
C TRP A 54 -7.18 14.34 7.92
N ILE A 55 -6.68 15.02 8.96
CA ILE A 55 -5.83 14.39 9.99
C ILE A 55 -6.73 13.71 11.01
N HIS A 56 -6.53 12.41 11.24
CA HIS A 56 -7.39 11.60 12.11
C HIS A 56 -7.38 12.08 13.58
N PRO A 57 -8.49 11.98 14.36
CA PRO A 57 -8.55 12.54 15.72
C PRO A 57 -7.51 11.96 16.68
N SER A 58 -7.07 10.72 16.50
CA SER A 58 -6.00 10.11 17.31
C SER A 58 -4.64 10.77 17.02
N ILE A 59 -4.41 11.18 15.76
CA ILE A 59 -3.23 11.95 15.35
C ILE A 59 -3.33 13.40 15.83
N GLN A 60 -4.52 14.01 15.84
CA GLN A 60 -4.76 15.35 16.41
C GLN A 60 -4.46 15.35 17.92
N LYS A 61 -5.08 14.45 18.71
CA LYS A 61 -4.84 14.30 20.15
C LYS A 61 -3.35 14.10 20.48
N LEU A 62 -2.66 13.26 19.70
CA LEU A 62 -1.22 13.07 19.83
C LEU A 62 -0.45 14.37 19.56
N ARG A 63 -0.75 15.08 18.46
CA ARG A 63 -0.17 16.39 18.13
C ARG A 63 -0.40 17.41 19.25
N ASP A 64 -1.60 17.50 19.82
CA ASP A 64 -1.93 18.52 20.81
C ASP A 64 -1.12 18.33 22.10
N ILE A 65 -0.98 17.10 22.58
CA ILE A 65 -0.13 16.75 23.73
C ILE A 65 1.36 16.95 23.42
N LEU A 66 1.81 16.69 22.19
CA LEU A 66 3.18 16.97 21.75
C LEU A 66 3.48 18.47 21.68
N ILE A 67 2.48 19.30 21.34
CA ILE A 67 2.58 20.76 21.41
C ILE A 67 2.65 21.20 22.88
N GLU A 68 1.70 20.77 23.73
CA GLU A 68 1.66 21.10 25.16
C GLU A 68 2.97 20.76 25.88
N LYS A 69 3.54 19.57 25.65
CA LYS A 69 4.75 19.10 26.33
C LYS A 69 6.07 19.61 25.73
N TYR A 70 6.14 19.87 24.42
CA TYR A 70 7.42 20.01 23.72
C TYR A 70 7.53 21.13 22.67
N ALA A 71 6.46 21.87 22.35
CA ALA A 71 6.57 23.05 21.49
C ALA A 71 7.25 24.22 22.21
N LYS A 72 7.78 25.16 21.42
CA LYS A 72 8.14 26.50 21.87
C LYS A 72 7.03 27.48 21.52
N GLU A 73 7.17 28.72 21.99
CA GLU A 73 6.28 29.82 21.63
C GLU A 73 6.09 29.90 20.10
N ASN A 74 4.83 29.92 19.66
CA ASN A 74 4.39 29.94 18.26
C ASN A 74 4.82 28.73 17.39
N GLU A 75 5.33 27.63 17.96
CA GLU A 75 5.59 26.40 17.22
C GLU A 75 4.35 25.49 17.12
N THR A 76 4.22 24.81 15.98
CA THR A 76 3.29 23.72 15.69
C THR A 76 4.07 22.47 15.26
N CYS A 77 3.44 21.29 15.24
CA CYS A 77 4.14 20.06 14.85
C CYS A 77 3.29 19.02 14.11
N PHE A 78 3.97 18.19 13.33
CA PHE A 78 3.45 16.95 12.75
C PHE A 78 4.32 15.78 13.20
N CYS A 79 3.70 14.62 13.42
CA CYS A 79 4.36 13.39 13.86
C CYS A 79 4.57 12.44 12.68
N PHE A 80 5.71 11.78 12.61
CA PHE A 80 6.13 10.92 11.50
C PHE A 80 6.59 9.55 12.00
N PRO A 81 6.43 8.48 11.20
CA PRO A 81 6.72 7.11 11.61
C PRO A 81 8.21 6.78 11.78
N SER A 82 9.13 7.64 11.32
CA SER A 82 10.57 7.50 11.59
C SER A 82 11.31 8.85 11.65
N TYR A 83 12.51 8.83 12.24
CA TYR A 83 13.45 9.95 12.19
C TYR A 83 13.88 10.32 10.77
N ARG A 84 13.98 9.34 9.85
CA ARG A 84 14.45 9.57 8.49
C ARG A 84 13.40 10.29 7.64
N VAL A 85 12.13 9.93 7.82
CA VAL A 85 10.99 10.71 7.29
C VAL A 85 11.01 12.14 7.85
N ALA A 86 11.15 12.31 9.17
CA ALA A 86 11.22 13.62 9.79
C ALA A 86 12.43 14.46 9.30
N LYS A 87 13.58 13.82 9.01
CA LYS A 87 14.77 14.43 8.40
C LYS A 87 14.47 14.90 6.97
N ARG A 88 13.82 14.07 6.13
CA ARG A 88 13.40 14.46 4.76
C ARG A 88 12.41 15.63 4.79
N CYS A 89 11.40 15.56 5.66
CA CYS A 89 10.44 16.63 5.90
C CYS A 89 11.11 17.94 6.35
N ARG A 90 12.05 17.86 7.30
CA ARG A 90 12.82 19.02 7.78
C ARG A 90 13.58 19.72 6.64
N GLU A 91 14.28 18.97 5.80
CA GLU A 91 15.04 19.59 4.69
C GLU A 91 14.10 20.14 3.59
N TYR A 92 12.91 19.55 3.38
CA TYR A 92 11.86 20.13 2.54
C TYR A 92 11.38 21.49 3.05
N VAL A 93 10.96 21.56 4.33
CA VAL A 93 10.52 22.82 4.96
C VAL A 93 11.64 23.87 4.92
N ARG A 94 12.90 23.49 5.22
CA ARG A 94 14.05 24.39 5.14
C ARG A 94 14.28 24.97 3.74
N ARG A 95 14.12 24.18 2.68
CA ARG A 95 14.23 24.65 1.29
C ARG A 95 13.16 25.69 0.97
N LYS A 96 11.89 25.41 1.31
CA LYS A 96 10.78 26.36 1.14
C LYS A 96 10.92 27.63 1.99
N CYS A 97 11.48 27.51 3.19
CA CYS A 97 11.62 28.62 4.16
C CYS A 97 12.98 29.33 4.15
N ALA A 98 13.84 29.06 3.15
CA ALA A 98 15.25 29.49 3.14
C ALA A 98 15.42 31.01 3.32
N HIS A 99 14.54 31.82 2.75
CA HIS A 99 14.58 33.29 2.84
C HIS A 99 14.22 33.86 4.23
N ARG A 100 13.79 33.04 5.19
CA ARG A 100 13.35 33.48 6.54
C ARG A 100 14.13 32.84 7.69
N ASN A 101 15.19 32.09 7.41
CA ASN A 101 16.05 31.45 8.42
C ASN A 101 15.26 30.59 9.43
N GLY A 102 14.18 29.95 8.95
CA GLY A 102 13.19 29.25 9.77
C GLY A 102 13.80 28.08 10.54
N LYS A 103 13.74 28.12 11.87
CA LYS A 103 14.16 27.01 12.73
C LYS A 103 13.17 25.88 12.61
N VAL A 104 13.66 24.70 12.25
CA VAL A 104 12.89 23.45 12.21
C VAL A 104 13.59 22.44 13.10
N ARG A 105 12.89 21.95 14.12
CA ARG A 105 13.41 21.00 15.12
C ARG A 105 12.85 19.61 14.85
N ILE A 106 13.57 18.59 15.30
CA ILE A 106 13.03 17.22 15.39
C ILE A 106 13.18 16.76 16.84
N LEU A 107 12.11 16.21 17.39
CA LEU A 107 12.12 15.41 18.62
C LEU A 107 11.97 13.93 18.21
N GLN A 108 12.72 13.04 18.84
CA GLN A 108 12.50 11.59 18.75
C GLN A 108 11.85 11.12 20.04
N LEU A 109 10.87 10.22 19.94
CA LEU A 109 10.25 9.55 21.08
C LEU A 109 10.23 8.05 20.82
N ALA A 110 10.39 7.25 21.88
CA ALA A 110 10.39 5.79 21.81
C ALA A 110 9.47 5.21 22.88
N THR A 111 8.59 4.28 22.50
CA THR A 111 7.80 3.51 23.48
C THR A 111 8.68 2.48 24.19
N ALA A 112 8.24 1.99 25.35
CA ALA A 112 8.94 0.93 26.07
C ALA A 112 8.98 -0.36 25.22
N LYS A 113 10.10 -1.10 25.31
CA LYS A 113 10.23 -2.44 24.72
C LYS A 113 9.34 -3.45 25.48
N PRO A 114 8.81 -4.50 24.84
CA PRO A 114 8.26 -5.66 25.55
C PRO A 114 9.35 -6.33 26.39
N ILE A 115 9.04 -6.71 27.64
CA ILE A 115 10.02 -7.30 28.58
C ILE A 115 10.06 -8.84 28.54
N ASN A 116 9.07 -9.49 27.95
CA ASN A 116 8.97 -10.94 27.80
C ASN A 116 8.23 -11.31 26.48
N GLU A 117 8.16 -12.60 26.15
CA GLU A 117 7.49 -13.09 24.94
C GLU A 117 5.98 -12.80 24.93
N GLU A 118 5.32 -12.92 26.08
CA GLU A 118 3.90 -12.59 26.27
C GLU A 118 3.61 -11.13 25.86
N GLN A 119 4.41 -10.17 26.33
CA GLN A 119 4.26 -8.77 25.95
C GLN A 119 4.48 -8.52 24.46
N LYS A 120 5.28 -9.32 23.73
CA LYS A 120 5.44 -9.15 22.27
C LYS A 120 4.11 -9.34 21.51
N THR A 121 3.13 -9.99 22.11
CA THR A 121 1.80 -10.19 21.50
C THR A 121 0.95 -8.92 21.48
N TRP A 122 1.22 -7.92 22.35
CA TRP A 122 0.43 -6.69 22.45
C TRP A 122 1.25 -5.39 22.60
N LYS A 123 2.59 -5.49 22.66
CA LYS A 123 3.51 -4.37 22.88
C LYS A 123 4.72 -4.48 21.94
N ARG A 124 4.96 -3.44 21.14
CA ARG A 124 6.11 -3.29 20.23
C ARG A 124 6.86 -1.98 20.51
N GLU A 125 8.19 -2.00 20.47
CA GLU A 125 8.99 -0.77 20.51
C GLU A 125 8.74 0.02 19.23
N CYS A 126 8.24 1.25 19.35
CA CYS A 126 8.06 2.17 18.23
C CYS A 126 8.88 3.44 18.43
N LYS A 127 9.44 3.98 17.34
CA LYS A 127 10.34 5.15 17.33
C LYS A 127 9.83 6.22 16.38
N ILE A 128 8.86 6.99 16.83
CA ILE A 128 8.33 8.14 16.08
C ILE A 128 9.30 9.34 16.14
N ALA A 129 9.14 10.25 15.18
CA ALA A 129 9.81 11.54 15.20
C ALA A 129 8.84 12.69 14.88
N VAL A 130 8.98 13.79 15.60
CA VAL A 130 8.05 14.93 15.58
C VAL A 130 8.78 16.15 15.05
N VAL A 131 8.31 16.71 13.94
CA VAL A 131 8.88 17.91 13.31
C VAL A 131 8.16 19.13 13.85
N PHE A 132 8.89 20.01 14.55
CA PHE A 132 8.38 21.30 15.03
C PHE A 132 8.82 22.43 14.10
N VAL A 133 7.87 23.29 13.74
CA VAL A 133 8.05 24.49 12.89
C VAL A 133 7.32 25.67 13.53
N ASP A 134 7.73 26.90 13.21
CA ASP A 134 6.88 28.09 13.44
C ASP A 134 5.52 27.93 12.73
N GLY A 135 4.43 28.33 13.38
CA GLY A 135 3.06 28.19 12.88
C GLY A 135 2.81 28.79 11.50
N ALA A 136 3.56 29.82 11.10
CA ALA A 136 3.51 30.39 9.75
C ALA A 136 3.90 29.39 8.64
N TYR A 137 4.53 28.27 8.99
CA TYR A 137 4.95 27.21 8.07
C TYR A 137 4.10 25.94 8.15
N GLU A 138 2.98 25.93 8.90
CA GLU A 138 2.13 24.72 9.02
C GLU A 138 1.64 24.22 7.66
N ASN A 139 1.29 25.13 6.75
CA ASN A 139 0.84 24.77 5.40
C ASN A 139 1.92 24.01 4.61
N ILE A 140 3.21 24.33 4.80
CA ILE A 140 4.34 23.66 4.14
C ILE A 140 4.56 22.27 4.75
N LEU A 141 4.42 22.15 6.08
CA LEU A 141 4.49 20.89 6.80
C LEU A 141 3.34 19.94 6.40
N LYS A 142 2.12 20.48 6.25
CA LYS A 142 0.95 19.77 5.73
C LYS A 142 1.09 19.41 4.25
N GLN A 143 1.73 20.24 3.44
CA GLN A 143 2.03 19.96 2.03
C GLN A 143 2.97 18.75 1.88
N TYR A 144 4.01 18.65 2.72
CA TYR A 144 4.89 17.47 2.75
C TYR A 144 4.11 16.19 3.09
N TRP A 145 3.29 16.24 4.16
CA TRP A 145 2.41 15.14 4.59
C TRP A 145 1.45 14.69 3.48
N GLN A 146 0.89 15.64 2.73
CA GLN A 146 -0.01 15.38 1.62
C GLN A 146 0.71 14.72 0.44
N TYR A 147 1.75 15.34 -0.11
CA TYR A 147 2.37 14.88 -1.36
C TYR A 147 3.20 13.60 -1.19
N THR A 148 3.97 13.48 -0.11
CA THR A 148 4.87 12.33 0.08
C THR A 148 4.19 11.09 0.62
N GLY A 149 3.08 11.26 1.37
CA GLY A 149 2.37 10.16 2.00
C GLY A 149 3.15 9.35 3.03
N GLU A 150 4.32 9.83 3.48
CA GLU A 150 5.14 9.24 4.55
C GLU A 150 4.52 9.51 5.95
N ILE A 151 3.24 9.16 6.12
CA ILE A 151 2.43 9.58 7.29
C ILE A 151 2.49 8.58 8.45
N ILE A 152 2.21 9.05 9.67
CA ILE A 152 1.88 8.16 10.80
C ILE A 152 0.42 7.69 10.64
N SER A 153 0.15 6.40 10.84
CA SER A 153 -1.21 5.88 10.78
C SER A 153 -2.04 6.25 12.02
N SER A 154 -3.36 6.18 11.91
CA SER A 154 -4.25 6.46 13.05
C SER A 154 -4.09 5.45 14.18
N ARG A 155 -3.89 4.17 13.85
CA ARG A 155 -3.60 3.09 14.83
C ARG A 155 -2.28 3.36 15.57
N LEU A 156 -1.20 3.60 14.83
CA LEU A 156 0.12 3.88 15.40
C LEU A 156 0.12 5.15 16.29
N ALA A 157 -0.53 6.22 15.84
CA ALA A 157 -0.64 7.43 16.64
C ALA A 157 -1.41 7.20 17.95
N GLU A 158 -2.40 6.31 17.96
CA GLU A 158 -3.18 5.98 19.16
C GLU A 158 -2.43 5.04 20.11
N TYR A 159 -1.68 4.07 19.58
CA TYR A 159 -0.75 3.25 20.36
C TYR A 159 0.31 4.11 21.06
N VAL A 160 0.95 5.03 20.33
CA VAL A 160 1.96 5.94 20.90
C VAL A 160 1.35 6.92 21.91
N LEU A 161 0.13 7.41 21.66
CA LEU A 161 -0.62 8.23 22.61
C LEU A 161 -0.86 7.49 23.93
N HIS A 162 -1.23 6.22 23.88
CA HIS A 162 -1.40 5.39 25.06
C HIS A 162 -0.07 5.22 25.82
N GLU A 163 0.92 4.63 25.16
CA GLU A 163 2.17 4.15 25.76
C GLU A 163 3.05 5.26 26.34
N LEU A 164 2.99 6.48 25.79
CA LEU A 164 3.81 7.61 26.25
C LEU A 164 3.08 8.57 27.19
N PHE A 165 1.75 8.62 27.18
CA PHE A 165 0.99 9.72 27.81
C PHE A 165 -0.23 9.31 28.63
N MET A 166 -0.67 8.04 28.55
CA MET A 166 -1.82 7.54 29.31
C MET A 166 -1.44 6.50 30.37
N VAL A 167 -0.53 5.58 30.06
CA VAL A 167 -0.05 4.55 31.02
C VAL A 167 0.50 5.19 32.30
N GLU A 168 1.32 6.24 32.18
CA GLU A 168 1.89 6.97 33.33
C GLU A 168 0.85 7.58 34.29
N LYS A 169 -0.43 7.68 33.88
CA LYS A 169 -1.52 8.28 34.68
C LYS A 169 -2.47 7.26 35.32
N LYS A 170 -2.36 5.96 35.01
CA LYS A 170 -3.21 4.89 35.57
C LYS A 170 -2.37 3.81 36.24
N SER A 171 -2.12 3.98 37.54
CA SER A 171 -1.25 3.10 38.32
C SER A 171 -1.99 1.94 38.99
N SER A 172 -2.87 1.22 38.28
CA SER A 172 -3.50 -0.01 38.79
C SER A 172 -3.41 -1.15 37.75
N PRO A 173 -2.87 -2.34 38.12
CA PRO A 173 -2.76 -3.46 37.18
C PRO A 173 -4.11 -4.05 36.73
N ALA A 174 -5.18 -3.78 37.48
CA ALA A 174 -6.53 -4.21 37.12
C ALA A 174 -7.08 -3.38 35.95
N GLU A 175 -6.94 -2.05 35.99
CA GLU A 175 -7.34 -1.18 34.87
C GLU A 175 -6.43 -1.33 33.65
N GLU A 176 -5.16 -1.73 33.82
CA GLU A 176 -4.29 -2.08 32.70
C GLU A 176 -4.81 -3.35 31.98
N LYS A 177 -5.21 -4.38 32.72
CA LYS A 177 -5.88 -5.56 32.16
C LYS A 177 -7.24 -5.23 31.54
N GLU A 178 -8.09 -4.47 32.23
CA GLU A 178 -9.42 -4.09 31.72
C GLU A 178 -9.31 -3.22 30.46
N TYR A 179 -8.32 -2.32 30.38
CA TYR A 179 -8.02 -1.58 29.15
C TYR A 179 -7.53 -2.50 28.02
N ILE A 180 -6.67 -3.49 28.34
CA ILE A 180 -6.22 -4.49 27.38
C ILE A 180 -7.40 -5.34 26.88
N GLU A 181 -8.30 -5.78 27.76
CA GLU A 181 -9.49 -6.57 27.41
C GLU A 181 -10.55 -5.73 26.65
N MET A 182 -10.78 -4.47 27.02
CA MET A 182 -11.70 -3.57 26.29
C MET A 182 -11.19 -3.18 24.90
N ARG A 183 -9.86 -3.16 24.67
CA ARG A 183 -9.24 -2.66 23.44
C ARG A 183 -8.72 -3.76 22.52
N TYR A 184 -8.07 -4.77 23.07
CA TYR A 184 -7.56 -5.95 22.36
C TYR A 184 -8.48 -7.17 22.49
N GLY A 185 -9.66 -7.04 23.14
CA GLY A 185 -10.69 -8.09 23.28
C GLY A 185 -11.31 -8.64 21.99
N ARG A 186 -10.74 -8.31 20.82
CA ARG A 186 -10.90 -9.05 19.56
C ARG A 186 -9.56 -9.21 18.82
N ASN A 187 -8.57 -9.79 19.51
CA ASN A 187 -7.49 -10.61 18.95
C ASN A 187 -6.66 -9.99 17.79
N LEU A 188 -5.93 -8.89 18.05
CA LEU A 188 -4.78 -8.49 17.21
C LEU A 188 -3.45 -8.78 17.91
N ASN A 189 -3.00 -10.03 17.84
CA ASN A 189 -1.67 -10.43 18.32
C ASN A 189 -0.58 -9.89 17.36
N PHE A 190 0.26 -8.98 17.85
CA PHE A 190 1.31 -8.29 17.10
C PHE A 190 2.40 -9.23 16.55
N ALA A 191 2.53 -10.45 17.07
CA ALA A 191 3.44 -11.47 16.53
C ALA A 191 3.04 -11.92 15.11
N PHE A 192 1.75 -11.81 14.74
CA PHE A 192 1.31 -12.11 13.38
C PHE A 192 1.67 -11.04 12.34
N ALA A 193 2.10 -9.84 12.76
CA ALA A 193 2.31 -8.72 11.85
C ALA A 193 3.38 -8.98 10.77
N ASP A 194 4.44 -9.70 11.12
CA ASP A 194 5.55 -9.94 10.19
C ASP A 194 5.15 -11.04 9.17
N ARG A 195 4.46 -12.10 9.63
CA ARG A 195 3.77 -13.10 8.76
C ARG A 195 2.70 -12.45 7.87
N ALA A 196 1.97 -11.45 8.37
CA ALA A 196 0.96 -10.72 7.61
C ALA A 196 1.59 -9.95 6.44
N LYS A 197 2.75 -9.31 6.67
CA LYS A 197 3.53 -8.65 5.60
C LYS A 197 4.04 -9.63 4.55
N GLU A 198 4.51 -10.81 4.96
CA GLU A 198 4.89 -11.87 4.02
C GLU A 198 3.71 -12.32 3.15
N LEU A 199 2.53 -12.54 3.75
CA LEU A 199 1.33 -12.95 3.01
C LEU A 199 0.85 -11.87 2.02
N ILE A 200 0.93 -10.58 2.40
CA ILE A 200 0.66 -9.46 1.49
C ILE A 200 1.67 -9.45 0.33
N LYS A 201 2.97 -9.53 0.61
CA LYS A 201 4.04 -9.62 -0.41
C LYS A 201 3.81 -10.80 -1.37
N LYS A 202 3.45 -11.97 -0.84
CA LYS A 202 3.18 -13.19 -1.62
C LYS A 202 1.95 -13.01 -2.52
N ARG A 203 0.82 -12.49 -2.02
CA ARG A 203 -0.37 -12.17 -2.84
C ARG A 203 -0.09 -11.21 -3.99
N ILE A 204 0.78 -10.22 -3.78
CA ILE A 204 1.23 -9.31 -4.83
C ILE A 204 2.08 -10.09 -5.86
N ALA A 205 3.16 -10.73 -5.43
CA ALA A 205 4.07 -11.44 -6.33
C ALA A 205 3.37 -12.54 -7.17
N THR A 206 2.52 -13.37 -6.56
CA THR A 206 1.83 -14.51 -7.22
C THR A 206 0.85 -14.09 -8.33
N LYS A 207 0.42 -12.83 -8.38
CA LYS A 207 -0.42 -12.31 -9.49
C LYS A 207 0.26 -11.25 -10.36
N VAL A 208 1.54 -10.97 -10.11
CA VAL A 208 2.45 -10.24 -11.01
C VAL A 208 3.34 -11.24 -11.80
N ILE A 209 2.96 -12.52 -11.80
CA ILE A 209 3.48 -13.58 -12.65
C ILE A 209 2.30 -14.08 -13.50
N ASP A 210 2.48 -14.08 -14.82
CA ASP A 210 1.52 -14.62 -15.78
C ASP A 210 1.65 -16.15 -15.88
N LYS A 211 0.52 -16.84 -16.15
CA LYS A 211 0.34 -18.30 -16.34
C LYS A 211 0.45 -19.21 -15.10
N ASP A 212 -0.20 -20.39 -15.03
CA ASP A 212 -1.10 -21.10 -15.98
C ASP A 212 -2.41 -21.58 -15.27
N GLU A 213 -3.43 -22.00 -16.04
CA GLU A 213 -4.74 -22.48 -15.54
C GLU A 213 -4.70 -23.88 -14.85
N HIS A 214 -3.53 -24.45 -14.60
CA HIS A 214 -3.37 -25.81 -14.03
C HIS A 214 -3.09 -25.86 -12.52
N ASP A 215 -2.73 -24.74 -11.88
CA ASP A 215 -2.44 -24.69 -10.44
C ASP A 215 -3.69 -24.49 -9.55
N GLU A 216 -4.90 -24.58 -10.11
CA GLU A 216 -6.15 -24.46 -9.32
C GLU A 216 -6.39 -25.69 -8.42
N GLU A 217 -5.92 -26.89 -8.79
CA GLU A 217 -6.17 -28.12 -8.02
C GLU A 217 -5.35 -28.19 -6.71
N GLU A 218 -4.08 -27.76 -6.69
CA GLU A 218 -3.28 -27.72 -5.45
C GLU A 218 -3.87 -26.74 -4.42
N ASN A 219 -4.44 -25.63 -4.89
CA ASN A 219 -5.09 -24.63 -4.03
C ASN A 219 -6.34 -25.18 -3.32
N TYR A 220 -7.07 -26.12 -3.92
CA TYR A 220 -8.18 -26.79 -3.25
C TYR A 220 -7.73 -27.86 -2.26
N HIS A 221 -6.69 -28.63 -2.57
CA HIS A 221 -6.22 -29.68 -1.66
C HIS A 221 -5.47 -29.15 -0.43
N PHE A 222 -4.75 -28.02 -0.53
CA PHE A 222 -4.09 -27.40 0.62
C PHE A 222 -5.06 -26.70 1.59
N LEU A 223 -6.30 -26.44 1.18
CA LEU A 223 -7.37 -25.86 2.01
C LEU A 223 -8.17 -26.90 2.81
N ALA A 224 -7.94 -28.20 2.62
CA ALA A 224 -8.74 -29.28 3.20
C ALA A 224 -7.96 -30.19 4.19
N GLY A 225 -6.80 -29.74 4.68
CA GLY A 225 -5.75 -30.63 5.20
C GLY A 225 -4.98 -30.19 6.45
N ASN A 226 -5.63 -29.59 7.46
CA ASN A 226 -5.11 -29.55 8.84
C ASN A 226 -6.27 -29.55 9.85
N GLN A 227 -6.14 -30.31 10.96
CA GLN A 227 -7.22 -30.50 11.94
C GLN A 227 -7.30 -29.42 13.03
N ASP A 228 -6.77 -28.22 12.77
CA ASP A 228 -6.71 -27.10 13.73
C ASP A 228 -7.83 -26.05 13.53
N GLU A 229 -8.79 -26.27 12.61
CA GLU A 229 -9.82 -25.26 12.29
C GLU A 229 -10.93 -25.12 13.35
N GLN A 230 -11.11 -26.07 14.28
CA GLN A 230 -12.20 -26.02 15.26
C GLN A 230 -12.00 -24.93 16.34
N ASP A 231 -10.76 -24.68 16.80
CA ASP A 231 -10.48 -23.65 17.82
C ASP A 231 -10.70 -22.20 17.31
N PHE A 232 -10.83 -21.99 16.00
CA PHE A 232 -10.86 -20.66 15.39
C PHE A 232 -12.24 -20.13 14.99
N GLN A 233 -13.30 -20.95 15.03
CA GLN A 233 -14.67 -20.50 14.72
C GLN A 233 -15.51 -20.16 15.96
N ASP A 234 -15.37 -20.89 17.07
CA ASP A 234 -16.24 -20.72 18.25
C ASP A 234 -15.98 -19.42 19.06
N THR A 235 -14.89 -18.69 18.80
CA THR A 235 -14.58 -17.41 19.47
C THR A 235 -15.16 -16.17 18.77
N PHE A 236 -15.91 -16.31 17.67
CA PHE A 236 -16.37 -15.15 16.86
C PHE A 236 -17.85 -15.17 16.42
N LEU A 237 -18.74 -15.85 17.15
CA LEU A 237 -20.19 -15.69 16.97
C LEU A 237 -20.76 -14.49 17.74
N ASP A 238 -21.71 -13.79 17.11
CA ASP A 238 -22.39 -12.61 17.64
C ASP A 238 -23.51 -13.03 18.60
N SER A 239 -23.45 -12.56 19.85
CA SER A 239 -24.43 -12.85 20.91
C SER A 239 -25.06 -11.59 21.50
N SER A 240 -25.48 -10.66 20.65
CA SER A 240 -26.31 -9.52 21.04
C SER A 240 -27.82 -9.85 20.99
N LEU A 241 -28.34 -10.62 21.96
CA LEU A 241 -29.79 -10.67 22.31
C LEU A 241 -30.09 -11.38 23.66
N ASN A 242 -31.08 -10.84 24.37
CA ASN A 242 -31.46 -11.00 25.79
C ASN A 242 -31.61 -12.40 26.46
N GLU A 243 -31.25 -12.41 27.76
CA GLU A 243 -31.96 -12.93 28.96
C GLU A 243 -32.60 -14.36 29.03
N ALA A 244 -32.07 -15.11 30.01
CA ALA A 244 -32.77 -15.94 31.02
C ALA A 244 -33.61 -17.18 30.61
N ASN A 245 -33.12 -18.37 31.03
CA ASN A 245 -33.85 -19.28 31.92
C ASN A 245 -32.94 -20.36 32.58
N HIS A 246 -33.47 -21.08 33.58
CA HIS A 246 -32.80 -22.16 34.33
C HIS A 246 -33.00 -23.56 33.71
N GLY A 247 -32.14 -24.55 34.05
CA GLY A 247 -32.56 -25.97 34.07
C GLY A 247 -31.50 -27.07 33.84
N GLU A 248 -30.96 -27.61 34.94
CA GLU A 248 -30.71 -29.04 35.26
C GLU A 248 -30.10 -30.04 34.22
N ASP A 249 -28.83 -30.41 34.50
CA ASP A 249 -28.27 -31.76 34.75
C ASP A 249 -28.57 -33.04 33.93
N HIS A 250 -27.49 -33.83 33.80
CA HIS A 250 -27.28 -35.26 33.42
C HIS A 250 -26.60 -35.50 32.05
N ASP A 251 -25.70 -36.48 31.82
CA ASP A 251 -24.86 -37.48 32.55
C ASP A 251 -24.76 -38.73 31.63
N GLY A 252 -23.70 -39.53 31.78
CA GLY A 252 -23.54 -40.82 31.08
C GLY A 252 -22.60 -40.82 29.87
N GLY A 253 -21.42 -41.44 30.03
CA GLY A 253 -20.59 -41.96 28.94
C GLY A 253 -20.47 -43.49 29.02
N ILE A 254 -19.70 -44.13 28.13
CA ILE A 254 -19.09 -45.47 28.33
C ILE A 254 -18.10 -45.79 27.18
N SER A 255 -17.12 -46.65 27.46
CA SER A 255 -16.04 -47.08 26.56
C SER A 255 -16.19 -48.54 26.07
N GLY A 256 -15.39 -48.95 25.07
CA GLY A 256 -15.26 -50.35 24.65
C GLY A 256 -14.18 -50.56 23.56
N GLU A 257 -13.23 -51.46 23.83
CA GLU A 257 -12.19 -51.95 22.89
C GLU A 257 -12.42 -53.44 22.54
N VAL A 258 -11.43 -54.09 21.91
CA VAL A 258 -11.23 -55.55 21.68
C VAL A 258 -11.91 -56.11 20.40
N ASP A 259 -11.32 -57.02 19.59
CA ASP A 259 -9.91 -57.36 19.19
C ASP A 259 -9.96 -58.42 18.04
N SER A 260 -8.80 -58.81 17.49
CA SER A 260 -8.42 -60.13 16.91
C SER A 260 -8.45 -60.40 15.38
N GLN A 261 -7.22 -60.59 14.83
CA GLN A 261 -6.73 -61.66 13.90
C GLN A 261 -7.34 -61.75 12.47
N GLU A 262 -6.70 -62.28 11.39
CA GLU A 262 -5.54 -63.20 11.20
C GLU A 262 -4.56 -62.74 10.07
N GLU A 263 -3.51 -63.53 9.79
CA GLU A 263 -2.48 -63.41 8.70
C GLU A 263 -2.30 -64.84 8.04
N PRO A 264 -1.36 -65.21 7.10
CA PRO A 264 -0.16 -64.53 6.56
C PRO A 264 0.12 -64.74 5.02
N HIS A 265 1.40 -64.50 4.60
CA HIS A 265 2.13 -64.89 3.37
C HIS A 265 2.31 -63.82 2.26
N ASN A 266 3.47 -63.65 1.59
CA ASN A 266 4.75 -64.39 1.60
C ASN A 266 5.98 -63.49 1.28
N GLY A 267 7.22 -63.95 1.57
CA GLY A 267 8.49 -63.18 1.36
C GLY A 267 9.01 -63.11 -0.10
N LEU A 268 10.20 -62.58 -0.42
CA LEU A 268 11.46 -62.37 0.34
C LEU A 268 12.30 -61.16 -0.19
N VAL A 269 13.43 -60.83 0.46
CA VAL A 269 14.21 -59.57 0.28
C VAL A 269 15.69 -59.79 -0.13
N SER A 270 16.26 -58.86 -0.91
CA SER A 270 17.71 -58.59 -1.09
C SER A 270 17.92 -57.17 -1.66
N THR A 271 19.06 -56.44 -1.63
CA THR A 271 20.13 -56.13 -0.64
C THR A 271 21.49 -55.81 -1.31
N ILE A 272 21.86 -54.52 -1.32
CA ILE A 272 23.22 -53.91 -1.48
C ILE A 272 23.95 -54.05 -2.87
N PRO A 273 24.98 -53.22 -3.23
CA PRO A 273 25.04 -52.44 -4.51
C PRO A 273 26.41 -52.64 -5.26
N PRO A 274 27.06 -51.72 -6.05
CA PRO A 274 26.73 -50.34 -6.52
C PRO A 274 27.18 -49.92 -7.96
N GLU A 275 27.03 -48.60 -8.24
CA GLU A 275 27.86 -47.74 -9.14
C GLU A 275 27.67 -47.74 -10.70
N PRO A 276 28.16 -46.71 -11.44
CA PRO A 276 27.50 -46.19 -12.66
C PRO A 276 28.29 -46.33 -13.98
N ILE A 277 27.66 -45.95 -15.11
CA ILE A 277 28.29 -45.79 -16.45
C ILE A 277 27.71 -44.53 -17.16
N GLU A 278 28.56 -43.78 -17.88
CA GLU A 278 28.20 -42.66 -18.78
C GLU A 278 28.40 -43.02 -20.27
N MET A 279 27.74 -42.25 -21.16
CA MET A 279 27.95 -42.16 -22.63
C MET A 279 27.61 -43.44 -23.45
N SER A 280 27.15 -43.37 -24.71
CA SER A 280 27.17 -42.30 -25.74
C SER A 280 26.07 -42.48 -26.81
N THR A 281 25.59 -41.38 -27.44
CA THR A 281 25.20 -41.22 -28.88
C THR A 281 24.36 -42.32 -29.59
N ILE A 282 23.32 -42.04 -30.39
CA ILE A 282 23.14 -40.91 -31.33
C ILE A 282 21.67 -40.79 -31.83
N GLU A 283 21.29 -39.59 -32.29
CA GLU A 283 20.19 -39.16 -33.20
C GLU A 283 18.86 -39.97 -33.31
N GLU A 284 17.75 -39.27 -33.02
CA GLU A 284 16.67 -39.06 -34.01
C GLU A 284 16.26 -37.57 -33.94
N GLU A 285 15.82 -36.96 -35.05
CA GLU A 285 15.83 -35.49 -35.23
C GLU A 285 14.45 -34.77 -35.10
N GLN A 286 14.53 -33.43 -34.99
CA GLN A 286 13.50 -32.45 -35.42
C GLN A 286 12.16 -32.36 -34.66
N SER A 287 12.17 -31.61 -33.54
CA SER A 287 11.11 -30.61 -33.24
C SER A 287 11.53 -29.56 -32.19
N VAL A 288 12.64 -28.85 -32.42
CA VAL A 288 13.07 -27.72 -31.56
C VAL A 288 13.32 -26.45 -32.38
N GLU A 289 12.28 -25.61 -32.47
CA GLU A 289 12.37 -24.16 -32.65
C GLU A 289 11.06 -23.55 -32.09
N GLU A 290 11.10 -22.31 -31.59
CA GLU A 290 9.98 -21.58 -30.92
C GLU A 290 9.53 -22.00 -29.49
N ASP A 291 10.46 -22.17 -28.54
CA ASP A 291 10.16 -21.86 -27.10
C ASP A 291 11.33 -21.23 -26.30
N ALA A 292 12.54 -21.16 -26.87
CA ALA A 292 13.70 -20.53 -26.22
C ALA A 292 13.63 -18.98 -26.23
N GLY A 293 12.56 -18.39 -25.67
CA GLY A 293 12.28 -16.95 -25.76
C GLY A 293 11.65 -16.29 -24.53
N ARG A 294 10.93 -17.00 -23.66
CA ARG A 294 10.29 -16.42 -22.46
C ARG A 294 10.98 -16.85 -21.16
N CYS A 295 11.97 -16.07 -20.73
CA CYS A 295 12.45 -16.14 -19.34
C CYS A 295 11.31 -15.69 -18.41
N ALA A 296 10.68 -16.63 -17.71
CA ALA A 296 9.52 -16.36 -16.87
C ALA A 296 9.83 -15.26 -15.82
N LEU A 297 8.94 -14.26 -15.74
CA LEU A 297 9.12 -13.03 -14.96
C LEU A 297 8.95 -13.29 -13.44
N ARG A 298 9.84 -14.06 -12.84
CA ARG A 298 9.69 -14.56 -11.47
C ARG A 298 10.02 -13.49 -10.41
N VAL A 299 8.99 -12.76 -9.98
CA VAL A 299 9.04 -11.85 -8.82
C VAL A 299 9.23 -12.65 -7.52
N CYS A 300 10.24 -12.30 -6.72
CA CYS A 300 10.43 -12.83 -5.36
C CYS A 300 9.72 -11.92 -4.33
N PRO A 301 8.73 -12.43 -3.56
CA PRO A 301 8.00 -11.63 -2.57
C PRO A 301 8.88 -10.92 -1.55
N GLU A 302 9.94 -11.59 -1.11
CA GLU A 302 10.83 -11.15 -0.04
C GLU A 302 11.77 -10.04 -0.52
N ARG A 303 12.29 -10.16 -1.75
CA ARG A 303 13.36 -9.34 -2.35
C ARG A 303 12.86 -8.24 -3.28
N ASP A 304 11.76 -8.46 -4.00
CA ASP A 304 11.34 -7.63 -5.13
C ASP A 304 10.05 -6.82 -4.83
N VAL A 305 9.28 -7.22 -3.80
CA VAL A 305 8.06 -6.53 -3.35
C VAL A 305 8.31 -5.79 -2.04
N PHE A 306 7.94 -4.51 -1.96
CA PHE A 306 8.15 -3.64 -0.79
C PHE A 306 6.85 -3.01 -0.32
N LEU A 307 6.72 -2.77 0.99
CA LEU A 307 5.50 -2.26 1.63
C LEU A 307 5.72 -0.86 2.23
N PHE A 308 4.65 -0.06 2.22
CA PHE A 308 4.67 1.37 2.53
C PHE A 308 3.41 1.80 3.32
N PRO A 309 3.49 2.88 4.12
CA PRO A 309 2.33 3.42 4.86
C PRO A 309 1.25 4.04 3.95
N SER A 310 1.55 4.33 2.68
CA SER A 310 0.53 4.69 1.67
C SER A 310 1.07 4.53 0.25
N GLY A 311 0.19 4.46 -0.76
CA GLY A 311 0.60 4.43 -2.18
C GLY A 311 1.38 5.69 -2.63
N MET A 312 1.16 6.85 -2.00
CA MET A 312 2.00 8.03 -2.29
C MET A 312 3.43 7.85 -1.79
N ALA A 313 3.65 7.06 -0.72
CA ALA A 313 4.99 6.79 -0.21
C ALA A 313 5.78 5.81 -1.09
N SER A 314 5.12 4.85 -1.77
CA SER A 314 5.80 4.04 -2.80
C SER A 314 6.17 4.88 -4.03
N ILE A 315 5.23 5.68 -4.56
CA ILE A 315 5.47 6.61 -5.68
C ILE A 315 6.61 7.60 -5.36
N PHE A 316 6.59 8.22 -4.17
CA PHE A 316 7.64 9.15 -3.73
C PHE A 316 9.00 8.45 -3.56
N THR A 317 9.02 7.19 -3.11
CA THR A 317 10.25 6.40 -2.99
C THR A 317 10.80 6.00 -4.36
N ALA A 318 9.94 5.59 -5.31
CA ALA A 318 10.32 5.34 -6.70
C ALA A 318 10.91 6.61 -7.36
N HIS A 319 10.32 7.78 -7.13
CA HIS A 319 10.87 9.05 -7.59
C HIS A 319 12.25 9.34 -6.97
N ARG A 320 12.39 9.22 -5.65
CA ARG A 320 13.67 9.42 -4.94
C ARG A 320 14.78 8.49 -5.45
N LEU A 321 14.46 7.21 -5.67
CA LEU A 321 15.35 6.19 -6.21
C LEU A 321 15.93 6.63 -7.57
N LEU A 322 15.06 7.08 -8.48
CA LEU A 322 15.48 7.50 -9.82
C LEU A 322 16.24 8.84 -9.81
N LEU A 323 15.92 9.77 -8.91
CA LEU A 323 16.72 10.98 -8.70
C LEU A 323 18.11 10.66 -8.14
N GLN A 324 18.24 9.67 -7.25
CA GLN A 324 19.54 9.23 -6.77
C GLN A 324 20.34 8.52 -7.86
N TRP A 325 19.70 7.70 -8.71
CA TRP A 325 20.33 7.14 -9.91
C TRP A 325 20.88 8.23 -10.84
N ASP A 326 20.09 9.28 -11.14
CA ASP A 326 20.56 10.39 -11.98
C ASP A 326 21.70 11.18 -11.32
N SER A 327 21.68 11.31 -9.99
CA SER A 327 22.78 11.94 -9.25
C SER A 327 24.14 11.23 -9.45
N LEU A 328 24.14 9.91 -9.70
CA LEU A 328 25.37 9.17 -10.00
C LEU A 328 25.94 9.52 -11.38
N ARG A 329 25.09 9.78 -12.37
CA ARG A 329 25.51 10.32 -13.69
C ARG A 329 26.17 11.70 -13.51
N LEU A 330 25.52 12.59 -12.75
CA LEU A 330 26.02 13.94 -12.48
C LEU A 330 27.38 13.93 -11.75
N ASN A 331 27.52 13.08 -10.72
CA ASN A 331 28.76 12.97 -9.95
C ASN A 331 29.91 12.35 -10.76
N ARG A 332 29.63 11.39 -11.65
CA ARG A 332 30.64 10.88 -12.61
C ARG A 332 31.11 11.99 -13.55
N SER A 333 30.20 12.80 -14.07
CA SER A 333 30.53 13.93 -14.96
C SER A 333 31.46 14.95 -14.28
N ARG A 334 31.25 15.26 -13.00
CA ARG A 334 32.05 16.24 -12.24
C ARG A 334 33.51 15.82 -12.01
N ASN A 335 33.79 14.52 -12.01
CA ASN A 335 35.16 13.99 -11.88
C ASN A 335 35.87 13.88 -13.25
N GLY A 336 35.19 14.18 -14.36
CA GLY A 336 35.64 13.91 -15.73
C GLY A 336 36.34 15.07 -16.47
N SER A 337 36.66 16.17 -15.77
CA SER A 337 37.19 17.45 -16.27
C SER A 337 36.17 18.43 -16.90
N ASP A 338 36.62 19.69 -16.97
CA ASP A 338 35.89 20.94 -17.24
C ASP A 338 34.71 21.28 -16.29
N VAL A 339 34.82 22.44 -15.63
CA VAL A 339 33.89 22.92 -14.60
C VAL A 339 32.78 23.81 -15.19
N THR A 340 32.88 24.13 -16.49
CA THR A 340 32.04 25.15 -17.14
C THR A 340 30.59 24.71 -17.43
N SER A 341 30.29 23.42 -17.56
CA SER A 341 28.92 22.91 -17.72
C SER A 341 28.70 21.52 -17.12
N SER A 342 28.23 21.47 -15.87
CA SER A 342 27.56 20.24 -15.38
C SER A 342 26.29 20.02 -16.22
N PRO A 343 26.03 18.82 -16.75
CA PRO A 343 24.79 18.55 -17.46
C PRO A 343 23.59 18.67 -16.51
N PRO A 344 22.40 19.07 -17.00
CA PRO A 344 21.21 19.24 -16.16
C PRO A 344 20.73 17.91 -15.56
N ASN A 345 19.90 18.00 -14.52
CA ASN A 345 19.08 16.88 -14.04
C ASN A 345 18.19 16.38 -15.19
N LYS A 346 17.98 15.07 -15.29
CA LYS A 346 17.01 14.52 -16.24
C LYS A 346 15.58 14.76 -15.76
N LYS A 347 14.72 15.23 -16.67
CA LYS A 347 13.33 15.59 -16.37
C LYS A 347 12.43 14.37 -16.30
N THR A 348 11.41 14.42 -15.46
CA THR A 348 10.35 13.40 -15.40
C THR A 348 9.20 13.73 -16.37
N VAL A 349 8.37 12.74 -16.69
CA VAL A 349 7.15 12.92 -17.47
C VAL A 349 6.00 12.26 -16.71
N ILE A 350 4.88 12.97 -16.56
CA ILE A 350 3.58 12.38 -16.26
C ILE A 350 2.87 12.14 -17.58
N PHE A 351 2.40 10.91 -17.80
CA PHE A 351 1.62 10.53 -18.99
C PHE A 351 0.19 10.16 -18.62
N GLY A 352 -0.78 10.82 -19.26
CA GLY A 352 -2.18 10.80 -18.82
C GLY A 352 -2.45 11.75 -17.65
N PHE A 353 -3.72 11.84 -17.24
CA PHE A 353 -4.15 12.62 -16.09
C PHE A 353 -4.06 11.72 -14.85
N PRO A 354 -3.07 11.91 -13.96
CA PRO A 354 -2.96 11.07 -12.78
C PRO A 354 -3.86 11.60 -11.67
N TYR A 355 -3.95 10.80 -10.62
CA TYR A 355 -4.19 11.27 -9.28
C TYR A 355 -3.32 12.51 -8.94
N ALA A 356 -3.96 13.61 -8.55
CA ALA A 356 -3.35 14.95 -8.56
C ALA A 356 -2.08 15.09 -7.71
N ASP A 357 -1.97 14.39 -6.57
CA ASP A 357 -0.76 14.44 -5.74
C ASP A 357 0.46 13.76 -6.41
N THR A 358 0.25 12.84 -7.37
CA THR A 358 1.31 12.22 -8.17
C THR A 358 1.97 13.26 -9.08
N LEU A 359 1.16 14.09 -9.76
CA LEU A 359 1.68 15.22 -10.53
C LEU A 359 2.41 16.23 -9.63
N HIS A 360 1.83 16.56 -8.48
CA HIS A 360 2.45 17.49 -7.53
C HIS A 360 3.77 16.96 -6.95
N VAL A 361 3.86 15.69 -6.53
CA VAL A 361 5.10 15.15 -5.93
C VAL A 361 6.23 14.96 -6.95
N LEU A 362 5.93 14.83 -8.24
CA LEU A 362 6.97 14.93 -9.27
C LEU A 362 7.39 16.39 -9.48
N GLN A 363 6.46 17.31 -9.78
CA GLN A 363 6.76 18.73 -10.04
C GLN A 363 7.43 19.47 -8.87
N GLU A 364 7.13 19.07 -7.63
CA GLU A 364 7.70 19.67 -6.41
C GLU A 364 9.16 19.22 -6.15
N PHE A 365 9.56 18.04 -6.65
CA PHE A 365 10.88 17.47 -6.38
C PHE A 365 11.77 17.34 -7.63
N ASN A 366 11.23 17.50 -8.85
CA ASN A 366 11.97 17.52 -10.12
C ASN A 366 11.25 18.30 -11.23
N GLU A 367 12.00 18.79 -12.23
CA GLU A 367 11.38 19.30 -13.46
C GLU A 367 10.59 18.18 -14.15
N THR A 368 9.30 18.42 -14.42
CA THR A 368 8.38 17.39 -14.89
C THR A 368 7.46 17.91 -16.00
N TYR A 369 7.47 17.25 -17.16
CA TYR A 369 6.47 17.46 -18.22
C TYR A 369 5.14 16.81 -17.84
N PHE A 370 4.02 17.42 -18.23
CA PHE A 370 2.67 16.89 -18.00
C PHE A 370 1.95 16.69 -19.33
N LEU A 371 1.80 15.44 -19.74
CA LEU A 371 1.15 15.03 -20.99
C LEU A 371 -0.25 14.48 -20.65
N GLY A 372 -1.10 15.38 -20.16
CA GLY A 372 -2.32 15.06 -19.41
C GLY A 372 -3.41 14.31 -20.16
N GLU A 373 -3.43 14.35 -21.50
CA GLU A 373 -4.46 13.65 -22.27
C GLU A 373 -4.21 12.14 -22.33
N GLY A 374 -2.97 11.66 -22.20
CA GLY A 374 -2.66 10.22 -22.10
C GLY A 374 -2.98 9.38 -23.35
N ASP A 375 -3.18 10.04 -24.48
CA ASP A 375 -3.63 9.41 -25.73
C ASP A 375 -2.60 9.57 -26.87
N GLU A 376 -3.01 9.34 -28.11
CA GLU A 376 -2.16 9.44 -29.29
C GLU A 376 -1.55 10.85 -29.48
N SER A 377 -2.22 11.91 -29.00
CA SER A 377 -1.68 13.28 -29.04
C SER A 377 -0.51 13.44 -28.05
N SER A 378 -0.68 12.88 -26.84
CA SER A 378 0.36 12.84 -25.81
C SER A 378 1.53 11.95 -26.24
N MET A 379 1.29 10.84 -26.94
CA MET A 379 2.34 10.01 -27.54
C MET A 379 3.14 10.77 -28.60
N LYS A 380 2.47 11.53 -29.48
CA LYS A 380 3.13 12.39 -30.48
C LYS A 380 3.97 13.49 -29.82
N GLU A 381 3.50 14.08 -28.72
CA GLU A 381 4.27 15.08 -27.97
C GLU A 381 5.48 14.47 -27.25
N LEU A 382 5.32 13.34 -26.55
CA LEU A 382 6.46 12.60 -25.95
C LEU A 382 7.50 12.25 -27.01
N THR A 383 7.07 11.71 -28.14
CA THR A 383 7.94 11.36 -29.27
C THR A 383 8.71 12.58 -29.77
N LYS A 384 8.05 13.75 -29.87
CA LYS A 384 8.68 15.01 -30.27
C LYS A 384 9.71 15.52 -29.24
N ILE A 385 9.43 15.39 -27.95
CA ILE A 385 10.39 15.72 -26.86
C ILE A 385 11.64 14.85 -27.01
N LEU A 386 11.47 13.53 -27.11
CA LEU A 386 12.58 12.57 -27.23
C LEU A 386 13.43 12.82 -28.49
N HIS A 387 12.82 13.05 -29.65
CA HIS A 387 13.53 13.34 -30.90
C HIS A 387 14.19 14.74 -30.94
N SER A 388 13.91 15.63 -29.98
CA SER A 388 14.62 16.90 -29.85
C SER A 388 16.01 16.77 -29.22
N GLY A 389 16.33 15.60 -28.64
CA GLY A 389 17.56 15.36 -27.89
C GLY A 389 17.43 15.53 -26.37
N GLU A 390 16.27 15.99 -25.88
CA GLU A 390 15.95 16.04 -24.45
C GLU A 390 15.96 14.63 -23.83
N GLN A 391 16.89 14.38 -22.92
CA GLN A 391 16.99 13.09 -22.23
C GLN A 391 16.18 13.08 -20.93
N ILE A 392 14.94 12.62 -21.01
CA ILE A 392 14.11 12.40 -19.81
C ILE A 392 14.66 11.26 -18.93
N LEU A 393 14.33 11.30 -17.64
CA LEU A 393 14.68 10.30 -16.63
C LEU A 393 13.71 9.12 -16.71
N ALA A 394 12.42 9.43 -16.62
CA ALA A 394 11.37 8.44 -16.54
C ALA A 394 9.99 9.00 -16.93
N VAL A 395 9.10 8.11 -17.35
CA VAL A 395 7.66 8.32 -17.52
C VAL A 395 6.93 7.64 -16.36
N PHE A 396 6.09 8.39 -15.66
CA PHE A 396 5.11 7.89 -14.70
C PHE A 396 3.73 7.90 -15.36
N ILE A 397 2.98 6.81 -15.23
CA ILE A 397 1.66 6.61 -15.85
C ILE A 397 0.71 5.88 -14.89
N GLU A 398 -0.57 6.25 -14.86
CA GLU A 398 -1.62 5.49 -14.19
C GLU A 398 -2.35 4.56 -15.16
N THR A 399 -2.62 3.32 -14.74
CA THR A 399 -3.18 2.28 -15.59
C THR A 399 -4.47 1.69 -15.01
N PRO A 400 -5.66 2.09 -15.53
CA PRO A 400 -5.91 3.27 -16.35
C PRO A 400 -5.90 4.56 -15.50
N SER A 401 -5.99 5.73 -16.15
CA SER A 401 -5.88 7.04 -15.50
C SER A 401 -7.04 7.41 -14.57
N ASN A 402 -6.76 8.06 -13.43
CA ASN A 402 -7.77 8.50 -12.46
C ASN A 402 -8.14 10.00 -12.65
N PRO A 403 -9.39 10.38 -12.97
CA PRO A 403 -10.61 9.57 -13.01
C PRO A 403 -11.05 9.13 -14.42
N LEU A 404 -10.32 9.51 -15.47
CA LEU A 404 -10.78 9.46 -16.87
C LEU A 404 -10.81 8.05 -17.49
N LEU A 405 -10.28 7.04 -16.79
CA LEU A 405 -10.15 5.65 -17.23
C LEU A 405 -9.49 5.47 -18.62
N LYS A 406 -8.77 6.47 -19.12
CA LYS A 406 -7.96 6.35 -20.35
C LYS A 406 -6.78 5.44 -20.09
N MET A 407 -6.56 4.49 -20.99
CA MET A 407 -5.42 3.56 -20.97
C MET A 407 -4.37 4.00 -22.00
N GLY A 408 -3.17 4.36 -21.54
CA GLY A 408 -2.05 4.72 -22.41
C GLY A 408 -1.44 3.49 -23.11
N ASN A 409 -0.83 3.69 -24.28
CA ASN A 409 -0.20 2.60 -25.03
C ASN A 409 1.14 2.17 -24.38
N LEU A 410 1.06 1.19 -23.48
CA LEU A 410 2.22 0.64 -22.76
C LEU A 410 3.27 0.00 -23.68
N LEU A 411 2.85 -0.63 -24.78
CA LEU A 411 3.77 -1.26 -25.74
C LEU A 411 4.63 -0.21 -26.47
N GLU A 412 4.02 0.90 -26.91
CA GLU A 412 4.75 2.01 -27.53
C GLU A 412 5.62 2.76 -26.51
N LEU A 413 5.12 2.95 -25.28
CA LEU A 413 5.92 3.50 -24.18
C LEU A 413 7.18 2.64 -23.91
N LYS A 414 7.02 1.32 -23.83
CA LYS A 414 8.10 0.35 -23.62
C LYS A 414 9.13 0.40 -24.76
N ARG A 415 8.67 0.43 -26.02
CA ARG A 415 9.52 0.61 -27.20
C ARG A 415 10.30 1.94 -27.19
N LEU A 416 9.67 3.03 -26.76
CA LEU A 416 10.32 4.34 -26.61
C LEU A 416 11.32 4.36 -25.44
N SER A 417 10.99 3.70 -24.33
CA SER A 417 11.86 3.53 -23.15
C SER A 417 13.18 2.85 -23.51
N GLU A 418 13.10 1.77 -24.30
CA GLU A 418 14.26 1.04 -24.80
C GLU A 418 15.09 1.85 -25.80
N LEU A 419 14.43 2.57 -26.71
CA LEU A 419 15.10 3.38 -27.75
C LEU A 419 15.81 4.62 -27.18
N PHE A 420 15.24 5.27 -26.15
CA PHE A 420 15.75 6.54 -25.59
C PHE A 420 16.36 6.43 -24.18
N GLY A 421 16.27 5.27 -23.54
CA GLY A 421 16.95 4.98 -22.28
C GLY A 421 16.35 5.68 -21.04
N PHE A 422 15.03 5.93 -21.01
CA PHE A 422 14.28 6.39 -19.84
C PHE A 422 13.59 5.23 -19.11
N PHE A 423 13.10 5.44 -17.88
CA PHE A 423 12.43 4.38 -17.10
C PHE A 423 10.90 4.51 -17.13
N ILE A 424 10.16 3.43 -16.90
CA ILE A 424 8.70 3.44 -16.78
C ILE A 424 8.28 3.08 -15.36
N ILE A 425 7.46 3.93 -14.74
CA ILE A 425 6.80 3.66 -13.46
C ILE A 425 5.30 3.60 -13.73
N ILE A 426 4.68 2.47 -13.42
CA ILE A 426 3.22 2.30 -13.49
C ILE A 426 2.65 2.47 -12.08
N ASP A 427 1.63 3.31 -11.93
CA ASP A 427 0.67 3.19 -10.82
C ASP A 427 -0.55 2.39 -11.31
N GLU A 428 -0.66 1.15 -10.83
CA GLU A 428 -1.73 0.22 -11.22
C GLU A 428 -3.00 0.38 -10.38
N THR A 429 -3.07 1.34 -9.44
CA THR A 429 -4.10 1.45 -8.38
C THR A 429 -5.54 1.34 -8.88
N VAL A 430 -5.85 1.82 -10.08
CA VAL A 430 -7.21 1.85 -10.63
C VAL A 430 -7.59 0.52 -11.29
N GLY A 431 -6.70 -0.07 -12.10
CA GLY A 431 -6.93 -1.38 -12.70
C GLY A 431 -6.85 -2.48 -11.65
N GLY A 432 -5.82 -2.43 -10.82
CA GLY A 432 -5.47 -3.43 -9.82
C GLY A 432 -4.77 -4.65 -10.43
N ILE A 433 -3.95 -5.29 -9.60
CA ILE A 433 -3.12 -6.48 -9.88
C ILE A 433 -3.89 -7.65 -10.56
N VAL A 434 -5.22 -7.66 -10.46
CA VAL A 434 -6.10 -8.72 -11.01
C VAL A 434 -6.54 -8.45 -12.45
N ASN A 435 -6.54 -7.19 -12.90
CA ASN A 435 -7.13 -6.78 -14.20
C ASN A 435 -6.08 -6.37 -15.25
N ILE A 436 -4.88 -5.95 -14.83
CA ILE A 436 -3.82 -5.44 -15.72
C ILE A 436 -2.48 -5.97 -15.21
N ASP A 437 -1.76 -6.75 -16.03
CA ASP A 437 -0.33 -6.97 -15.81
C ASP A 437 0.46 -5.79 -16.37
N GLY A 438 0.96 -4.94 -15.47
CA GLY A 438 1.82 -3.81 -15.81
C GLY A 438 3.32 -4.16 -15.86
N LEU A 439 3.78 -5.23 -15.21
CA LEU A 439 5.21 -5.40 -14.93
C LEU A 439 6.06 -5.61 -16.20
N PRO A 440 5.64 -6.36 -17.25
CA PRO A 440 6.39 -6.48 -18.51
C PRO A 440 6.70 -5.15 -19.20
N PHE A 441 5.90 -4.10 -18.94
CA PHE A 441 6.05 -2.77 -19.53
C PHE A 441 6.76 -1.78 -18.60
N ALA A 442 6.93 -2.11 -17.32
CA ALA A 442 7.45 -1.21 -16.28
C ALA A 442 8.84 -1.61 -15.79
N ASP A 443 9.62 -0.62 -15.34
CA ASP A 443 10.80 -0.85 -14.51
C ASP A 443 10.42 -1.00 -13.03
N ILE A 444 9.37 -0.28 -12.61
CA ILE A 444 8.80 -0.29 -11.25
C ILE A 444 7.27 -0.21 -11.35
N VAL A 445 6.55 -1.06 -10.61
CA VAL A 445 5.10 -0.92 -10.42
C VAL A 445 4.83 -0.43 -9.00
N CYS A 446 3.93 0.52 -8.83
CA CYS A 446 3.44 1.05 -7.57
C CYS A 446 1.93 0.79 -7.45
N SER A 447 1.45 0.50 -6.25
CA SER A 447 0.02 0.25 -6.01
C SER A 447 -0.44 0.76 -4.65
N SER A 448 -1.61 1.39 -4.61
CA SER A 448 -2.26 1.84 -3.37
C SER A 448 -3.13 0.73 -2.81
N LEU A 449 -2.52 -0.15 -2.00
CA LEU A 449 -3.19 -1.27 -1.30
C LEU A 449 -4.41 -0.82 -0.47
N THR A 450 -4.49 0.46 -0.13
CA THR A 450 -5.64 1.18 0.44
C THR A 450 -6.96 1.02 -0.34
N LYS A 451 -6.91 0.70 -1.64
CA LYS A 451 -8.08 0.63 -2.54
C LYS A 451 -8.62 -0.81 -2.63
N THR A 452 -8.92 -1.32 -3.81
CA THR A 452 -9.59 -2.62 -4.04
C THR A 452 -8.94 -3.81 -3.32
N PHE A 453 -7.61 -3.78 -3.19
CA PHE A 453 -6.83 -4.79 -2.46
C PHE A 453 -7.27 -4.92 -0.99
N SER A 454 -7.43 -3.80 -0.27
CA SER A 454 -8.02 -3.79 1.07
C SER A 454 -9.55 -3.90 1.02
N GLY A 455 -10.23 -3.13 0.18
CA GLY A 455 -11.71 -3.10 0.07
C GLY A 455 -12.40 -2.40 1.25
N ASP A 456 -12.11 -2.83 2.48
CA ASP A 456 -12.84 -2.46 3.70
C ASP A 456 -12.66 -1.01 4.17
N SER A 457 -11.91 -0.17 3.45
CA SER A 457 -11.76 1.27 3.73
C SER A 457 -11.36 1.63 5.18
N ASN A 458 -10.66 0.73 5.88
CA ASN A 458 -10.31 0.84 7.31
C ASN A 458 -8.80 0.87 7.60
N VAL A 459 -7.97 0.91 6.55
CA VAL A 459 -6.51 0.86 6.61
C VAL A 459 -5.91 1.57 5.39
N ILE A 460 -4.78 2.24 5.59
CA ILE A 460 -3.99 2.86 4.51
C ILE A 460 -2.68 2.08 4.33
N GLY A 461 -2.27 1.91 3.08
CA GLY A 461 -1.07 1.18 2.69
C GLY A 461 -0.74 1.34 1.21
N GLY A 462 0.48 0.97 0.85
CA GLY A 462 0.97 0.93 -0.51
C GLY A 462 2.06 -0.13 -0.71
N SER A 463 2.30 -0.46 -1.97
CA SER A 463 3.32 -1.39 -2.43
C SER A 463 4.17 -0.77 -3.54
N MET A 464 5.37 -1.34 -3.69
CA MET A 464 6.22 -1.18 -4.87
C MET A 464 6.77 -2.55 -5.27
N VAL A 465 6.71 -2.89 -6.55
CA VAL A 465 7.35 -4.08 -7.14
C VAL A 465 8.47 -3.61 -8.06
N LEU A 466 9.68 -4.14 -7.86
CA LEU A 466 10.80 -3.93 -8.76
C LEU A 466 10.78 -5.01 -9.86
N ASN A 467 10.86 -4.63 -11.12
CA ASN A 467 10.95 -5.61 -12.22
C ASN A 467 12.36 -6.24 -12.23
N PRO A 468 12.53 -7.57 -12.04
CA PRO A 468 13.83 -8.24 -12.08
C PRO A 468 14.56 -8.16 -13.45
N GLN A 469 13.82 -7.90 -14.52
CA GLN A 469 14.35 -7.69 -15.88
C GLN A 469 14.70 -6.22 -16.17
N SER A 470 14.45 -5.29 -15.24
CA SER A 470 14.78 -3.87 -15.43
C SER A 470 16.30 -3.64 -15.34
N ARG A 471 16.79 -2.78 -16.24
CA ARG A 471 18.16 -2.22 -16.18
C ARG A 471 18.44 -1.35 -14.94
N VAL A 472 17.42 -0.97 -14.16
CA VAL A 472 17.60 -0.28 -12.85
C VAL A 472 17.65 -1.25 -11.68
N TYR A 473 17.23 -2.50 -11.86
CA TYR A 473 16.93 -3.46 -10.79
C TYR A 473 18.07 -3.64 -9.78
N GLU A 474 19.30 -3.83 -10.26
CA GLU A 474 20.49 -3.99 -9.40
C GLU A 474 20.78 -2.78 -8.51
N PHE A 475 20.48 -1.56 -8.98
CA PHE A 475 20.59 -0.36 -8.16
C PHE A 475 19.37 -0.19 -7.25
N ALA A 476 18.16 -0.46 -7.75
CA ALA A 476 16.93 -0.35 -7.00
C ALA A 476 16.93 -1.28 -5.78
N SER A 477 17.29 -2.55 -5.97
CA SER A 477 17.40 -3.54 -4.89
C SER A 477 18.41 -3.13 -3.82
N ARG A 478 19.53 -2.50 -4.21
CA ARG A 478 20.53 -1.94 -3.27
C ARG A 478 20.02 -0.70 -2.56
N PHE A 479 19.35 0.22 -3.28
CA PHE A 479 18.71 1.40 -2.70
C PHE A 479 17.67 1.01 -1.63
N MET A 480 16.87 -0.02 -1.90
CA MET A 480 15.88 -0.56 -0.96
C MET A 480 16.50 -1.33 0.22
N GLN A 481 17.80 -1.64 0.18
CA GLN A 481 18.57 -2.20 1.32
C GLN A 481 19.30 -1.12 2.14
N LEU A 482 19.37 0.13 1.65
CA LEU A 482 19.95 1.24 2.41
C LEU A 482 18.91 1.79 3.40
N GLU A 483 19.11 1.55 4.70
CA GLU A 483 18.20 2.06 5.75
C GLU A 483 17.96 3.59 5.66
N ASP A 484 18.95 4.36 5.21
CA ASP A 484 18.81 5.83 5.11
C ASP A 484 17.85 6.25 3.99
N GLU A 485 17.58 5.36 3.03
CA GLU A 485 16.67 5.59 1.90
C GLU A 485 15.31 4.87 2.06
N TYR A 486 15.29 3.58 2.40
CA TYR A 486 14.06 2.81 2.65
C TYR A 486 13.98 2.27 4.08
N GLU A 487 12.76 2.31 4.64
CA GLU A 487 12.38 1.68 5.89
C GLU A 487 10.98 1.06 5.69
N ASP A 488 10.74 -0.15 6.19
CA ASP A 488 9.39 -0.72 6.22
C ASP A 488 8.59 -0.06 7.36
N LEU A 489 7.85 0.99 6.98
CA LEU A 489 7.05 1.82 7.89
C LEU A 489 5.56 1.47 7.87
N LEU A 490 5.18 0.30 7.33
CA LEU A 490 3.82 -0.22 7.51
C LEU A 490 3.68 -0.72 8.97
N TRP A 491 2.77 -0.11 9.73
CA TRP A 491 2.57 -0.44 11.15
C TRP A 491 2.01 -1.85 11.35
N CYS A 492 2.27 -2.47 12.51
CA CYS A 492 1.94 -3.88 12.75
C CYS A 492 0.43 -4.18 12.73
N GLU A 493 -0.40 -3.34 13.34
CA GLU A 493 -1.85 -3.51 13.27
C GLU A 493 -2.40 -3.27 11.86
N ASP A 494 -1.88 -2.25 11.17
CA ASP A 494 -2.28 -1.94 9.79
C ASP A 494 -1.87 -3.08 8.83
N ALA A 495 -0.73 -3.74 9.04
CA ALA A 495 -0.37 -4.95 8.30
C ALA A 495 -1.32 -6.13 8.55
N ILE A 496 -1.74 -6.36 9.81
CA ILE A 496 -2.68 -7.45 10.14
C ILE A 496 -4.07 -7.18 9.52
N TYR A 497 -4.59 -5.95 9.61
CA TYR A 497 -5.81 -5.57 8.91
C TYR A 497 -5.66 -5.69 7.39
N LEU A 498 -4.56 -5.20 6.82
CA LEU A 498 -4.35 -5.25 5.36
C LEU A 498 -4.20 -6.69 4.84
N GLU A 499 -3.65 -7.62 5.62
CA GLU A 499 -3.66 -9.05 5.30
C GLU A 499 -5.09 -9.59 5.37
N ARG A 500 -5.80 -9.39 6.48
CA ARG A 500 -7.18 -9.88 6.66
C ARG A 500 -8.09 -9.42 5.53
N ASN A 501 -8.10 -8.12 5.24
CA ASN A 501 -8.99 -7.54 4.24
C ASN A 501 -8.56 -7.89 2.79
N SER A 502 -7.35 -8.40 2.56
CA SER A 502 -6.88 -8.79 1.21
C SER A 502 -7.02 -10.29 0.92
N ARG A 503 -7.76 -11.05 1.75
CA ARG A 503 -7.98 -12.49 1.52
C ARG A 503 -8.86 -12.76 0.29
N ASP A 504 -9.93 -12.00 0.09
CA ASP A 504 -10.90 -12.16 -1.01
C ASP A 504 -10.67 -11.19 -2.20
N PHE A 505 -9.55 -10.47 -2.26
CA PHE A 505 -9.36 -9.35 -3.19
C PHE A 505 -9.55 -9.72 -4.69
N ILE A 506 -9.23 -10.95 -5.09
CA ILE A 506 -9.44 -11.47 -6.45
C ILE A 506 -10.94 -11.60 -6.73
N ALA A 507 -11.67 -12.38 -5.93
CA ALA A 507 -13.11 -12.59 -6.06
C ALA A 507 -13.91 -11.27 -5.94
N ARG A 508 -13.43 -10.35 -5.09
CA ARG A 508 -13.95 -8.99 -4.96
C ARG A 508 -13.76 -8.18 -6.24
N THR A 509 -12.59 -8.23 -6.86
CA THR A 509 -12.31 -7.49 -8.10
C THR A 509 -13.16 -8.02 -9.25
N ILE A 510 -13.27 -9.34 -9.41
CA ILE A 510 -14.16 -9.98 -10.39
C ILE A 510 -15.63 -9.53 -10.18
N ARG A 511 -16.09 -9.51 -8.92
CA ARG A 511 -17.43 -9.02 -8.56
C ARG A 511 -17.63 -7.53 -8.85
N ILE A 512 -16.61 -6.70 -8.64
CA ILE A 512 -16.63 -5.27 -8.97
C ILE A 512 -16.75 -5.07 -10.49
N ASN A 513 -15.96 -5.81 -11.29
CA ASN A 513 -16.01 -5.73 -12.75
C ASN A 513 -17.43 -6.04 -13.26
N TYR A 514 -17.99 -7.19 -12.88
CA TYR A 514 -19.35 -7.60 -13.25
C TYR A 514 -20.43 -6.61 -12.78
N SER A 515 -20.31 -6.12 -11.54
CA SER A 515 -21.28 -5.16 -10.98
C SER A 515 -21.23 -3.82 -11.72
N THR A 516 -20.02 -3.34 -12.06
CA THR A 516 -19.82 -2.09 -12.83
C THR A 516 -20.36 -2.24 -14.26
N GLU A 517 -20.10 -3.36 -14.93
CA GLU A 517 -20.67 -3.66 -16.25
C GLU A 517 -22.21 -3.66 -16.21
N TYR A 518 -22.81 -4.36 -15.24
CA TYR A 518 -24.26 -4.38 -15.05
C TYR A 518 -24.84 -2.98 -14.79
N LEU A 519 -24.22 -2.19 -13.90
CA LEU A 519 -24.64 -0.82 -13.59
C LEU A 519 -24.56 0.08 -14.83
N LEU A 520 -23.49 -0.02 -15.62
CA LEU A 520 -23.32 0.73 -16.86
C LEU A 520 -24.39 0.35 -17.89
N ASP A 521 -24.58 -0.94 -18.17
CA ASP A 521 -25.43 -1.42 -19.27
C ASP A 521 -26.92 -1.44 -18.95
N LYS A 522 -27.31 -1.69 -17.69
CA LYS A 522 -28.72 -1.88 -17.31
C LYS A 522 -29.33 -0.68 -16.60
N ILE A 523 -28.52 0.22 -16.05
CA ILE A 523 -29.00 1.39 -15.30
C ILE A 523 -28.52 2.71 -15.92
N LEU A 524 -27.21 2.91 -16.09
CA LEU A 524 -26.67 4.22 -16.47
C LEU A 524 -26.88 4.54 -17.95
N LYS A 525 -26.34 3.73 -18.88
CA LYS A 525 -26.43 3.97 -20.34
C LYS A 525 -27.88 4.20 -20.83
N PRO A 526 -28.93 3.47 -20.37
CA PRO A 526 -30.31 3.75 -20.75
C PRO A 526 -30.78 5.19 -20.46
N HIS A 527 -30.30 5.83 -19.39
CA HIS A 527 -30.73 7.17 -19.00
C HIS A 527 -29.82 8.32 -19.49
N VAL A 528 -28.67 8.01 -20.12
CA VAL A 528 -27.71 9.02 -20.64
C VAL A 528 -28.33 9.95 -21.70
N GLY A 529 -29.46 9.59 -22.31
CA GLY A 529 -30.20 10.45 -23.24
C GLY A 529 -31.22 11.43 -22.61
N GLU A 530 -31.70 11.15 -21.39
CA GLU A 530 -32.83 11.92 -20.81
C GLU A 530 -32.36 13.06 -19.90
N ILE A 531 -31.18 12.95 -19.29
CA ILE A 531 -30.65 13.95 -18.36
C ILE A 531 -30.07 15.15 -19.13
N ASN A 532 -30.98 16.01 -19.63
CA ASN A 532 -30.66 17.35 -20.13
C ASN A 532 -30.20 18.27 -18.98
N TYR A 533 -28.98 18.05 -18.47
CA TYR A 533 -28.32 19.01 -17.60
C TYR A 533 -28.18 20.34 -18.34
N SER A 534 -28.72 21.41 -17.73
CA SER A 534 -28.66 22.75 -18.32
C SER A 534 -27.20 23.18 -18.50
N ARG A 535 -26.83 23.52 -19.75
CA ARG A 535 -25.44 23.78 -20.19
C ARG A 535 -24.69 24.77 -19.28
N LYS A 536 -23.98 24.27 -18.26
CA LYS A 536 -23.03 25.07 -17.46
C LYS A 536 -21.96 24.30 -16.67
N SER A 537 -21.55 23.12 -17.14
CA SER A 537 -20.19 22.56 -16.99
C SER A 537 -20.07 21.35 -17.92
N THR A 538 -18.91 21.17 -18.55
CA THR A 538 -18.68 20.13 -19.57
C THR A 538 -17.84 18.99 -18.98
N THR A 539 -18.06 17.78 -19.49
CA THR A 539 -17.14 16.62 -19.40
C THR A 539 -16.83 16.07 -17.99
N LEU A 540 -17.62 15.09 -17.55
CA LEU A 540 -17.18 14.01 -16.64
C LEU A 540 -18.07 12.77 -16.84
N ILE A 541 -17.80 12.02 -17.91
CA ILE A 541 -17.96 10.54 -18.05
C ILE A 541 -16.72 10.09 -18.82
#